data_AF-A0AAV6W593-F1
#
_entry.id   AF-A0AAV6W593-F1
#
_cell.length_a   1.000
_cell.length_b   1.000
_cell.length_c   1.000
_cell.angle_alpha   90.00
_cell.angle_beta   90.00
_cell.angle_gamma   90.00
#
_symmetry.space_group_name_H-M   'P 1'
#
loop_
_entity.id
_entity.type
_entity.pdbx_description
1 polymer ?
#
loop_
_entity_poly.entity_id
_entity_poly.type
_entity_poly.pdbx_seq_one_letter_code
_entity_poly.pdbx_strand_id
1 'polypeptide(L)'
;MIVHDTPLNSYYASTSWIINITIRKDNWALTKTIQSLSFCTIPNDGFFEGIELIVTSSTTPSNGDKVVIHYYGRLAAKQGWRFDSTYDHKDQNGEPLPFEFVLGSGKVISGIESAVRSMKVGGIRRVVIPPSQGYQNTSQQPIPPNFFDRQRLFTTIFNPTRLANGEGSTLIFDIELVSLRRRRKL
;
A
#
# COMPACT_ATOMS: atom_id res chain seq x y z
N MET A 1 0.62 -2.34 -10.68
CA MET A 1 -0.22 -1.15 -10.34
C MET A 1 0.65 -0.04 -9.78
N ILE A 2 0.71 1.13 -10.42
CA ILE A 2 1.43 2.31 -9.92
C ILE A 2 0.48 3.50 -9.99
N VAL A 3 0.34 4.23 -8.88
CA VAL A 3 -0.31 5.54 -8.91
C VAL A 3 0.75 6.55 -9.37
N HIS A 4 0.56 7.18 -10.54
CA HIS A 4 1.48 8.23 -10.98
C HIS A 4 1.09 9.57 -10.36
N ASP A 5 2.08 10.31 -9.87
CA ASP A 5 1.88 11.69 -9.44
C ASP A 5 1.80 12.55 -10.70
N THR A 6 0.58 12.85 -11.16
CA THR A 6 0.40 13.89 -12.16
C THR A 6 0.62 15.25 -11.49
N PRO A 7 1.41 16.15 -12.08
CA PRO A 7 1.56 17.49 -11.53
C PRO A 7 0.18 18.15 -11.46
N LEU A 8 -0.21 18.61 -10.26
CA LEU A 8 -1.35 19.48 -10.06
C LEU A 8 -1.05 20.79 -10.80
N ASN A 9 -1.57 20.93 -12.01
CA ASN A 9 -1.57 22.22 -12.67
C ASN A 9 -2.46 23.14 -11.84
N SER A 10 -1.86 24.20 -11.32
CA SER A 10 -2.40 25.10 -10.32
C SER A 10 -3.53 25.96 -10.89
N TYR A 11 -4.78 25.53 -10.78
CA TYR A 11 -5.94 26.42 -10.87
C TYR A 11 -7.07 25.90 -9.98
N TYR A 12 -7.29 26.59 -8.86
CA TYR A 12 -8.37 26.34 -7.91
C TYR A 12 -9.68 26.95 -8.40
N ALA A 13 -10.74 26.16 -8.56
CA ALA A 13 -12.12 26.62 -8.36
C ALA A 13 -13.09 25.43 -8.21
N SER A 14 -14.01 25.60 -7.27
CA SER A 14 -15.03 24.65 -6.82
C SER A 14 -16.00 24.19 -7.92
N THR A 15 -16.03 22.88 -8.15
CA THR A 15 -17.20 22.05 -8.53
C THR A 15 -16.69 20.61 -8.60
N SER A 16 -17.54 19.60 -8.41
CA SER A 16 -17.11 18.20 -8.36
C SER A 16 -16.46 17.76 -9.68
N TRP A 17 -15.13 17.73 -9.73
CA TRP A 17 -14.36 17.24 -10.87
C TRP A 17 -14.11 15.73 -10.72
N ILE A 18 -14.62 14.96 -11.68
CA ILE A 18 -14.18 13.59 -11.90
C ILE A 18 -12.74 13.65 -12.42
N ILE A 19 -11.78 13.18 -11.61
CA ILE A 19 -10.39 13.07 -12.04
C ILE A 19 -10.18 11.69 -12.67
N ASN A 20 -9.55 11.66 -13.84
CA ASN A 20 -9.11 10.40 -14.43
C ASN A 20 -7.69 10.12 -13.94
N ILE A 21 -7.55 9.15 -13.03
CA ILE A 21 -6.22 8.61 -12.69
C ILE A 21 -5.97 7.38 -13.55
N THR A 22 -4.86 7.44 -14.28
CA THR A 22 -4.33 6.30 -15.01
C THR A 22 -3.54 5.44 -14.04
N ILE A 23 -4.13 4.31 -13.67
CA ILE A 23 -3.45 3.28 -12.89
C ILE A 23 -2.76 2.36 -13.89
N ARG A 24 -1.42 2.43 -13.97
CA ARG A 24 -0.69 1.50 -14.84
C ARG A 24 -0.46 0.18 -14.11
N LYS A 25 -1.07 -0.89 -14.59
CA LYS A 25 -0.67 -2.27 -14.26
C LYS A 25 0.28 -2.71 -15.38
N ASP A 26 1.57 -2.39 -15.26
CA ASP A 26 2.71 -3.09 -15.86
C ASP A 26 2.49 -3.74 -17.27
N ASN A 27 1.87 -2.96 -18.18
CA ASN A 27 1.54 -3.19 -19.61
C ASN A 27 0.05 -3.05 -19.99
N TRP A 28 -0.83 -2.67 -19.06
CA TRP A 28 -2.12 -2.09 -19.40
C TRP A 28 -2.45 -0.86 -18.54
N ALA A 29 -2.87 0.20 -19.21
CA ALA A 29 -3.36 1.39 -18.56
C ALA A 29 -4.82 1.15 -18.19
N LEU A 30 -5.09 1.02 -16.90
CA LEU A 30 -6.43 1.11 -16.36
C LEU A 30 -6.77 2.58 -16.15
N THR A 31 -7.66 3.11 -16.97
CA THR A 31 -8.32 4.38 -16.65
C THR A 31 -9.49 4.06 -15.74
N LYS A 32 -9.34 4.28 -14.43
CA LYS A 32 -10.47 4.22 -13.50
C LYS A 32 -11.00 5.65 -13.28
N THR A 33 -12.28 5.85 -13.55
CA THR A 33 -12.97 7.11 -13.30
C THR A 33 -13.15 7.32 -11.80
N ILE A 34 -12.60 8.41 -11.26
CA ILE A 34 -12.70 8.71 -9.82
C ILE A 34 -13.96 9.51 -9.58
N GLN A 35 -14.86 8.96 -8.76
CA GLN A 35 -16.07 9.67 -8.35
C GLN A 35 -15.79 10.73 -7.27
N SER A 36 -14.78 10.52 -6.41
CA SER A 36 -14.40 11.46 -5.36
C SER A 36 -12.96 11.25 -4.90
N LEU A 37 -12.22 12.33 -4.67
CA LEU A 37 -10.96 12.33 -3.94
C LEU A 37 -11.22 12.68 -2.49
N SER A 38 -10.76 11.85 -1.57
CA SER A 38 -10.78 12.15 -0.13
C SER A 38 -9.36 12.06 0.42
N PHE A 39 -8.94 13.14 1.07
CA PHE A 39 -7.72 13.17 1.87
C PHE A 39 -8.13 12.84 3.30
N CYS A 40 -7.59 11.76 3.87
CA CYS A 40 -7.83 11.41 5.26
C CYS A 40 -6.53 11.48 6.06
N THR A 41 -6.52 12.31 7.10
CA THR A 41 -5.49 12.28 8.13
C THR A 41 -6.00 11.38 9.25
N ILE A 42 -5.29 10.30 9.59
CA ILE A 42 -5.61 9.50 10.78
C ILE A 42 -5.03 10.25 11.98
N PRO A 43 -5.84 10.61 13.00
CA PRO A 43 -5.32 11.24 14.20
C PRO A 43 -4.36 10.29 14.93
N ASN A 44 -3.18 10.80 15.30
CA ASN A 44 -2.17 10.23 16.22
C ASN A 44 -1.12 9.24 15.69
N ASP A 45 -1.12 8.80 14.42
CA ASP A 45 -0.24 7.69 13.99
C ASP A 45 0.77 8.03 12.88
N GLY A 46 0.99 9.32 12.60
CA GLY A 46 1.96 9.74 11.59
C GLY A 46 1.34 9.92 10.20
N PHE A 47 2.01 10.79 9.44
CA PHE A 47 1.54 11.44 8.23
C PHE A 47 1.10 10.44 7.13
N PHE A 48 -0.16 10.49 6.72
CA PHE A 48 -0.64 9.85 5.48
C PHE A 48 -0.80 10.93 4.41
N GLU A 49 0.01 10.91 3.35
CA GLU A 49 -0.39 11.49 2.07
C GLU A 49 -1.05 10.39 1.25
N GLY A 50 -2.29 10.07 1.61
CA GLY A 50 -3.06 9.01 0.98
C GLY A 50 -4.27 9.57 0.27
N ILE A 51 -4.25 9.49 -1.05
CA ILE A 51 -5.40 9.69 -1.92
C ILE A 51 -6.23 8.39 -1.85
N GLU A 52 -7.45 8.43 -1.31
CA GLU A 52 -8.39 7.29 -1.40
C GLU A 52 -9.14 7.35 -2.73
N LEU A 53 -8.88 6.35 -3.57
CA LEU A 53 -9.40 6.23 -4.92
C LEU A 53 -10.37 5.06 -4.97
N ILE A 54 -11.63 5.36 -5.30
CA ILE A 54 -12.77 4.42 -5.42
C ILE A 54 -13.47 4.15 -4.08
N VAL A 55 -14.69 4.69 -3.97
CA VAL A 55 -15.61 4.43 -2.86
C VAL A 55 -16.88 3.83 -3.45
N THR A 56 -16.94 2.50 -3.60
CA THR A 56 -18.19 1.81 -3.97
C THR A 56 -18.74 0.95 -2.83
N SER A 57 -17.97 0.72 -1.76
CA SER A 57 -18.35 -0.11 -0.62
C SER A 57 -18.34 0.68 0.70
N SER A 58 -19.29 0.41 1.59
CA SER A 58 -19.29 0.94 2.97
C SER A 58 -18.55 0.03 3.96
N THR A 59 -18.05 -1.13 3.51
CA THR A 59 -17.48 -2.14 4.41
C THR A 59 -16.00 -1.88 4.67
N THR A 60 -15.65 -1.69 5.95
CA THR A 60 -14.27 -1.61 6.44
C THR A 60 -13.86 -2.88 7.19
N PRO A 61 -12.58 -3.29 7.12
CA PRO A 61 -12.05 -4.42 7.88
C PRO A 61 -12.05 -4.19 9.40
N SER A 62 -12.16 -5.28 10.17
CA SER A 62 -11.98 -5.30 11.62
C SER A 62 -10.94 -6.36 12.03
N ASN A 63 -10.38 -6.23 13.23
CA ASN A 63 -9.38 -7.20 13.71
C ASN A 63 -9.93 -8.64 13.67
N GLY A 64 -9.12 -9.56 13.16
CA GLY A 64 -9.48 -10.96 12.92
C GLY A 64 -10.10 -11.23 11.55
N ASP A 65 -10.48 -10.21 10.79
CA ASP A 65 -10.93 -10.39 9.41
C ASP A 65 -9.76 -10.81 8.52
N LYS A 66 -10.06 -11.68 7.55
CA LYS A 66 -9.10 -12.07 6.51
C LYS A 66 -9.24 -11.07 5.37
N VAL A 67 -8.17 -10.36 5.04
CA VAL A 67 -8.15 -9.30 4.03
C VAL A 67 -7.27 -9.70 2.86
N VAL A 68 -7.68 -9.30 1.67
CA VAL A 68 -6.98 -9.58 0.42
C VAL A 68 -6.64 -8.25 -0.23
N ILE A 69 -5.35 -8.00 -0.45
CA ILE A 69 -4.86 -6.77 -1.06
C ILE A 69 -3.98 -7.07 -2.28
N HIS A 70 -4.03 -6.19 -3.27
CA HIS A 70 -2.89 -5.99 -4.15
C HIS A 70 -2.06 -4.82 -3.62
N TYR A 71 -0.75 -4.92 -3.79
CA TYR A 71 0.12 -3.78 -3.50
C TYR A 71 1.27 -3.66 -4.50
N TYR A 72 1.86 -2.47 -4.49
CA TYR A 72 3.14 -2.12 -5.09
C TYR A 72 4.00 -1.41 -4.03
N GLY A 73 5.17 -1.95 -3.71
CA GLY A 73 6.05 -1.46 -2.65
C GLY A 73 7.36 -0.88 -3.18
N ARG A 74 7.71 0.32 -2.74
CA ARG A 74 8.98 0.98 -3.05
C ARG A 74 9.56 1.73 -1.86
N LEU A 75 10.87 2.02 -1.90
CA LEU A 75 11.49 2.93 -0.95
C LEU A 75 11.21 4.39 -1.36
N ALA A 76 11.02 5.29 -0.40
CA ALA A 76 11.01 6.73 -0.68
C ALA A 76 12.41 7.23 -1.09
N ALA A 77 13.44 6.65 -0.47
CA ALA A 77 14.83 6.87 -0.85
C ALA A 77 15.23 5.98 -2.04
N LYS A 78 16.54 5.93 -2.35
CA LYS A 78 17.11 5.02 -3.37
C LYS A 78 16.42 5.14 -4.73
N GLN A 79 16.13 6.37 -5.14
CA GLN A 79 15.48 6.68 -6.43
C GLN A 79 14.13 5.95 -6.62
N GLY A 80 13.38 5.74 -5.54
CA GLY A 80 12.09 5.06 -5.66
C GLY A 80 12.21 3.57 -5.93
N TRP A 81 13.32 2.91 -5.54
CA TRP A 81 13.55 1.50 -5.84
C TRP A 81 12.35 0.65 -5.40
N ARG A 82 11.71 0.04 -6.39
CA ARG A 82 10.62 -0.92 -6.22
C ARG A 82 11.20 -2.25 -5.74
N PHE A 83 10.79 -2.68 -4.56
CA PHE A 83 11.25 -3.94 -3.98
C PHE A 83 10.27 -5.09 -4.16
N ASP A 84 8.96 -4.80 -4.31
CA ASP A 84 7.95 -5.86 -4.47
C ASP A 84 6.66 -5.34 -5.12
N SER A 85 5.91 -6.24 -5.75
CA SER A 85 4.62 -5.99 -6.38
C SER A 85 3.86 -7.30 -6.55
N THR A 86 2.67 -7.40 -5.93
CA THR A 86 1.77 -8.56 -6.12
C THR A 86 1.33 -8.77 -7.56
N TYR A 87 1.50 -7.77 -8.43
CA TYR A 87 1.19 -7.90 -9.86
C TYR A 87 2.21 -8.73 -10.63
N ASP A 88 3.43 -8.79 -10.12
CA ASP A 88 4.54 -9.56 -10.68
C ASP A 88 4.46 -11.03 -10.23
N HIS A 89 3.68 -11.31 -9.18
CA HIS A 89 3.42 -12.65 -8.70
C HIS A 89 2.29 -13.23 -9.53
N LYS A 90 2.55 -14.28 -10.30
CA LYS A 90 1.53 -14.92 -11.14
C LYS A 90 1.15 -16.28 -10.59
N ASP A 91 -0.14 -16.59 -10.63
CA ASP A 91 -0.62 -17.95 -10.44
C ASP A 91 -0.34 -18.81 -11.69
N GLN A 92 -0.76 -20.07 -11.64
CA GLN A 92 -0.60 -21.04 -12.73
C GLN A 92 -1.31 -20.64 -14.04
N ASN A 93 -2.27 -19.72 -13.98
CA ASN A 93 -3.02 -19.21 -15.12
C ASN A 93 -2.45 -17.88 -15.64
N GLY A 94 -1.41 -17.34 -15.01
CA GLY A 94 -0.82 -16.05 -15.37
C GLY A 94 -1.49 -14.85 -14.70
N GLU A 95 -2.43 -15.06 -13.78
CA GLU A 95 -3.16 -13.98 -13.10
C GLU A 95 -2.38 -13.47 -11.88
N PRO A 96 -2.42 -12.15 -11.59
CA PRO A 96 -1.83 -11.57 -10.39
C PRO A 96 -2.27 -12.27 -9.09
N LEU A 97 -1.32 -12.75 -8.29
CA LEU A 97 -1.59 -13.38 -7.00
C LEU A 97 -1.66 -12.30 -5.90
N PRO A 98 -2.84 -12.05 -5.30
CA PRO A 98 -2.96 -11.05 -4.26
C PRO A 98 -2.30 -11.51 -2.95
N PHE A 99 -1.99 -10.55 -2.08
CA PHE A 99 -1.49 -10.81 -0.74
C PHE A 99 -2.64 -10.91 0.25
N GLU A 100 -2.69 -12.01 1.00
CA GLU A 100 -3.74 -12.29 1.97
C GLU A 100 -3.18 -12.34 3.38
N PHE A 101 -3.85 -11.70 4.33
CA PHE A 101 -3.47 -11.74 5.74
C PHE A 101 -4.66 -11.59 6.68
N VAL A 102 -4.44 -11.89 7.96
CA VAL A 102 -5.43 -11.65 9.02
C VAL A 102 -5.11 -10.31 9.68
N LEU A 103 -6.06 -9.38 9.66
CA LEU A 103 -5.86 -8.05 10.21
C LEU A 103 -5.72 -8.10 11.75
N GLY A 104 -4.69 -7.43 12.28
CA GLY A 104 -4.41 -7.42 13.71
C GLY A 104 -3.71 -8.69 14.19
N SER A 105 -3.10 -9.45 13.28
CA SER A 105 -2.28 -10.62 13.64
C SER A 105 -0.85 -10.26 14.04
N GLY A 106 -0.42 -9.04 13.74
CA GLY A 106 0.96 -8.59 13.98
C GLY A 106 2.00 -9.18 13.03
N LYS A 107 1.57 -9.98 12.04
CA LYS A 107 2.45 -10.57 11.03
C LYS A 107 2.78 -9.63 9.88
N VAL A 108 1.98 -8.59 9.68
CA VAL A 108 2.17 -7.58 8.65
C VAL A 108 2.75 -6.31 9.29
N ILE A 109 3.57 -5.57 8.55
CA ILE A 109 4.09 -4.28 9.03
C ILE A 109 2.93 -3.37 9.46
N SER A 110 3.08 -2.72 10.62
CA SER A 110 2.00 -2.00 11.28
C SER A 110 1.40 -0.87 10.44
N GLY A 111 2.19 -0.23 9.58
CA GLY A 111 1.70 0.81 8.67
C GLY A 111 0.68 0.28 7.66
N ILE A 112 0.88 -0.93 7.13
CA ILE A 112 -0.10 -1.57 6.23
C ILE A 112 -1.36 -1.97 7.01
N GLU A 113 -1.22 -2.57 8.20
CA GLU A 113 -2.39 -2.93 9.01
C GLU A 113 -3.24 -1.70 9.35
N SER A 114 -2.60 -0.59 9.73
CA SER A 114 -3.27 0.66 10.09
C SER A 114 -3.96 1.31 8.89
N ALA A 115 -3.30 1.30 7.73
CA ALA A 115 -3.90 1.78 6.49
C ALA A 115 -5.12 0.94 6.08
N VAL A 116 -4.98 -0.39 6.02
CA VAL A 116 -6.05 -1.30 5.56
C VAL A 116 -7.26 -1.25 6.50
N ARG A 117 -7.06 -1.05 7.82
CA ARG A 117 -8.16 -0.93 8.79
C ARG A 117 -9.13 0.22 8.46
N SER A 118 -8.65 1.30 7.85
CA SER A 118 -9.46 2.45 7.47
C SER A 118 -9.80 2.49 5.98
N MET A 119 -9.45 1.45 5.21
CA MET A 119 -9.81 1.33 3.80
C MET A 119 -11.18 0.68 3.62
N LYS A 120 -11.87 1.07 2.55
CA LYS A 120 -13.07 0.40 2.05
C LYS A 120 -12.71 -0.61 0.98
N VAL A 121 -13.47 -1.71 0.91
CA VAL A 121 -13.31 -2.71 -0.16
C VAL A 121 -13.50 -2.05 -1.54
N GLY A 122 -12.61 -2.36 -2.47
CA GLY A 122 -12.49 -1.74 -3.79
C GLY A 122 -11.65 -0.46 -3.82
N GLY A 123 -11.31 0.09 -2.65
CA GLY A 123 -10.52 1.31 -2.53
C GLY A 123 -9.03 1.09 -2.79
N ILE A 124 -8.40 2.11 -3.36
CA ILE A 124 -6.97 2.18 -3.63
C ILE A 124 -6.39 3.35 -2.82
N ARG A 125 -5.26 3.12 -2.16
CA ARG A 125 -4.63 4.12 -1.29
C ARG A 125 -3.11 4.06 -1.40
N ARG A 126 -2.47 5.22 -1.52
CA ARG A 126 -1.04 5.38 -1.27
C ARG A 126 -0.78 5.53 0.21
N VAL A 127 0.20 4.81 0.73
CA VAL A 127 0.59 4.81 2.14
C VAL A 127 2.08 5.08 2.23
N VAL A 128 2.45 6.14 2.94
CA VAL A 128 3.83 6.46 3.29
C VAL A 128 4.06 5.94 4.70
N ILE A 129 4.96 4.97 4.85
CA ILE A 129 5.16 4.25 6.10
C ILE A 129 6.54 4.65 6.65
N PRO A 130 6.59 5.36 7.79
CA PRO A 130 7.86 5.69 8.43
C PRO A 130 8.57 4.44 8.93
N PRO A 131 9.88 4.51 9.19
CA PRO A 131 10.67 3.36 9.66
C PRO A 131 10.09 2.69 10.92
N SER A 132 9.51 3.46 11.84
CA SER A 132 8.89 2.97 13.08
C SER A 132 7.66 2.09 12.85
N GLN A 133 7.01 2.21 11.69
CA GLN A 133 5.83 1.42 11.31
C GLN A 133 6.10 0.42 10.18
N GLY A 134 7.31 0.42 9.64
CA GLY A 134 7.80 -0.51 8.63
C GLY A 134 8.28 -1.84 9.22
N TYR A 135 9.30 -2.45 8.60
CA TYR A 135 9.88 -3.70 9.09
C TYR A 135 10.73 -3.44 10.35
N GLN A 136 10.33 -4.08 11.45
CA GLN A 136 11.06 -4.15 12.71
C GLN A 136 11.88 -5.45 12.84
N ASN A 137 11.50 -6.47 12.08
CA ASN A 137 12.21 -7.73 11.98
C ASN A 137 12.00 -8.38 10.61
N THR A 138 12.73 -9.46 10.33
CA THR A 138 12.72 -10.17 9.04
C THR A 138 11.55 -11.15 8.86
N SER A 139 10.67 -11.30 9.86
CA SER A 139 9.48 -12.17 9.79
C SER A 139 8.22 -11.42 9.34
N GLN A 140 8.23 -10.09 9.39
CA GLN A 140 7.09 -9.26 9.04
C GLN A 140 6.89 -9.18 7.52
N GLN A 141 5.64 -9.34 7.11
CA GLN A 141 5.19 -9.33 5.72
C GLN A 141 4.70 -7.93 5.30
N PRO A 142 4.61 -7.66 3.99
CA PRO A 142 5.00 -8.51 2.85
C PRO A 142 6.52 -8.60 2.66
N ILE A 143 7.04 -9.72 2.16
CA ILE A 143 8.47 -9.87 1.85
C ILE A 143 8.62 -10.33 0.39
N PRO A 144 9.55 -9.73 -0.40
CA PRO A 144 9.80 -10.17 -1.77
C PRO A 144 10.10 -11.68 -1.84
N PRO A 145 9.43 -12.44 -2.72
CA PRO A 145 9.73 -13.86 -2.90
C PRO A 145 11.12 -14.05 -3.51
N ASN A 146 11.57 -13.15 -4.39
CA ASN A 146 12.91 -13.16 -4.96
C ASN A 146 13.97 -12.96 -3.87
N PHE A 147 14.99 -13.82 -3.86
CA PHE A 147 16.06 -13.79 -2.87
C PHE A 147 16.86 -12.49 -2.90
N PHE A 148 17.23 -11.99 -4.08
CA PHE A 148 18.05 -10.79 -4.21
C PHE A 148 17.29 -9.53 -3.78
N ASP A 149 16.02 -9.41 -4.15
CA ASP A 149 15.18 -8.28 -3.73
C ASP A 149 14.97 -8.28 -2.23
N ARG A 150 14.72 -9.45 -1.64
CA ARG A 150 14.62 -9.61 -0.18
C ARG A 150 15.90 -9.23 0.54
N GLN A 151 17.03 -9.71 0.06
CA GLN A 151 18.34 -9.40 0.64
C GLN A 151 18.64 -7.90 0.53
N ARG A 152 18.37 -7.28 -0.63
CA ARG A 152 18.56 -5.85 -0.84
C ARG A 152 17.63 -5.00 0.02
N LEU A 153 16.38 -5.44 0.22
CA LEU A 153 15.44 -4.81 1.13
C LEU A 153 16.00 -4.82 2.55
N PHE A 154 16.33 -5.98 3.10
CA PHE A 154 16.79 -6.08 4.49
C PHE A 154 18.13 -5.40 4.75
N THR A 155 19.08 -5.48 3.82
CA THR A 155 20.35 -4.73 3.94
C THR A 155 20.15 -3.22 3.86
N THR A 156 19.05 -2.74 3.26
CA THR A 156 18.71 -1.32 3.23
C THR A 156 17.96 -0.87 4.48
N ILE A 157 17.01 -1.68 4.96
CA ILE A 157 16.20 -1.37 6.16
C ILE A 157 17.04 -1.49 7.43
N PHE A 158 17.78 -2.59 7.58
CA PHE A 158 18.54 -2.92 8.79
C PHE A 158 20.01 -2.50 8.71
N ASN A 159 20.33 -1.50 7.88
CA ASN A 159 21.70 -1.00 7.79
C ASN A 159 22.08 -0.26 9.08
N PRO A 160 23.08 -0.73 9.86
CA PRO A 160 23.38 -0.16 11.17
C PRO A 160 23.88 1.29 11.08
N THR A 161 24.69 1.63 10.07
CA THR A 161 25.19 3.00 9.86
C THR A 161 24.05 3.97 9.60
N ARG A 162 23.08 3.58 8.76
CA ARG A 162 21.91 4.42 8.47
C ARG A 162 21.06 4.63 9.71
N LEU A 163 20.80 3.56 10.46
CA LEU A 163 20.00 3.61 11.67
C LEU A 163 20.67 4.48 12.74
N ALA A 164 22.00 4.37 12.93
CA ALA A 164 22.76 5.20 13.85
C ALA A 164 22.70 6.70 13.49
N ASN A 165 22.59 7.03 12.20
CA ASN A 165 22.45 8.39 11.71
C ASN A 165 20.99 8.89 11.69
N GLY A 166 20.03 8.10 12.17
CA GLY A 166 18.60 8.44 12.10
C GLY A 166 18.01 8.36 10.68
N GLU A 167 18.73 7.80 9.72
CA GLU A 167 18.32 7.67 8.31
C GLU A 167 17.55 6.36 8.05
N GLY A 168 16.56 6.07 8.90
CA GLY A 168 15.65 4.95 8.66
C GLY A 168 14.97 5.07 7.29
N SER A 169 14.73 3.94 6.64
CA SER A 169 14.17 3.93 5.29
C SER A 169 12.64 4.00 5.33
N THR A 170 12.07 5.08 4.80
CA THR A 170 10.61 5.22 4.59
C THR A 170 10.15 4.34 3.42
N LEU A 171 9.06 3.61 3.62
CA LEU A 171 8.41 2.79 2.60
C LEU A 171 7.23 3.53 1.98
N ILE A 172 6.94 3.27 0.72
CA ILE A 172 5.73 3.73 0.05
C ILE A 172 5.03 2.51 -0.54
N PHE A 173 3.75 2.35 -0.21
CA PHE A 173 2.89 1.32 -0.76
C PHE A 173 1.69 1.93 -1.48
N ASP A 174 1.45 1.52 -2.72
CA ASP A 174 0.16 1.70 -3.38
C ASP A 174 -0.66 0.42 -3.15
N ILE A 175 -1.76 0.50 -2.39
CA ILE A 175 -2.56 -0.66 -1.92
C ILE A 175 -3.94 -0.61 -2.56
N GLU A 176 -4.42 -1.72 -3.11
CA GLU A 176 -5.82 -1.95 -3.50
C GLU A 176 -6.42 -2.99 -2.55
N LEU A 177 -7.46 -2.61 -1.80
CA LEU A 177 -8.20 -3.56 -0.96
C LEU A 177 -9.22 -4.32 -1.83
N VAL A 178 -8.90 -5.56 -2.18
CA VAL A 178 -9.68 -6.35 -3.13
C VAL A 178 -10.93 -6.92 -2.48
N SER A 179 -10.77 -7.56 -1.31
CA SER A 179 -11.87 -8.16 -0.58
C SER A 179 -11.53 -8.37 0.89
N LEU A 180 -12.57 -8.65 1.68
CA LEU A 180 -12.41 -9.13 3.06
C LEU A 180 -13.40 -10.25 3.34
N ARG A 181 -13.01 -11.16 4.22
CA ARG A 181 -13.84 -12.23 4.75
C ARG A 181 -13.90 -12.11 6.26
N ARG A 182 -15.12 -11.92 6.79
CA ARG A 182 -15.36 -11.76 8.22
C ARG A 182 -14.96 -13.01 9.00
N ARG A 183 -14.38 -12.82 10.19
CA ARG A 183 -14.21 -13.93 11.15
C ARG A 183 -15.59 -14.47 11.53
N ARG A 184 -15.83 -15.77 11.35
CA ARG A 184 -17.02 -16.43 11.91
C ARG A 184 -16.95 -16.32 13.44
N LYS A 185 -17.92 -15.66 14.05
CA LYS A 185 -18.18 -15.80 15.49
C LYS A 185 -18.85 -17.16 15.67
N LEU A 186 -18.23 -18.02 16.49
CA LEU A 186 -18.86 -19.23 17.01
C LEU A 186 -19.87 -18.83 18.10
#